data_AF-A0A9K3DSQ8-F1
#
_entry.id   AF-A0A9K3DSQ8-F1
#
_cell.length_a   1.000
_cell.length_b   1.000
_cell.length_c   1.000
_cell.angle_alpha   90.00
_cell.angle_beta   90.00
_cell.angle_gamma   90.00
#
_symmetry.space_group_name_H-M   'P 1'
#
loop_
_entity.id
_entity.type
_entity.pdbx_description
1 polymer ?
#
loop_
_entity_poly.entity_id
_entity_poly.type
_entity_poly.pdbx_seq_one_letter_code
_entity_poly.pdbx_strand_id
1 'polypeptide(L)'
;MYDEWGITSDDNQKLAKERCWLITEGFGSFLTVVSRSEEFKSSLEQIYRAYQDVGYQLGLKDGYAYSAQGLGRKETPLYNSNAKKRLSKLDKEFGGNTPALLEKILERPLMSIDELKALLTPAGPSSPKSLSGDDSQ
;
A
#
# COMPACT_ATOMS: atom_id res chain seq x y z
N MET A 1 -15.94 -11.08 41.04
CA MET A 1 -15.27 -9.75 41.13
C MET A 1 -15.56 -8.84 39.92
N TYR A 2 -16.40 -9.23 38.95
CA TYR A 2 -16.88 -8.34 37.87
C TYR A 2 -18.42 -8.25 37.79
N ASP A 3 -19.16 -9.01 38.59
CA ASP A 3 -20.63 -9.04 38.58
C ASP A 3 -21.27 -7.70 38.99
N GLU A 4 -20.56 -6.87 39.78
CA GLU A 4 -21.04 -5.54 40.20
C GLU A 4 -21.12 -4.52 39.05
N TRP A 5 -20.55 -4.82 37.89
CA TRP A 5 -20.58 -3.96 36.70
C TRP A 5 -21.52 -4.48 35.59
N GLY A 6 -22.28 -5.55 35.85
CA GLY A 6 -23.18 -6.15 34.86
C GLY A 6 -22.47 -6.85 33.69
N ILE A 7 -21.15 -7.07 33.80
CA ILE A 7 -20.36 -7.80 32.81
C ILE A 7 -20.55 -9.30 33.05
N THR A 8 -21.17 -9.97 32.09
CA THR A 8 -21.49 -11.38 32.19
C THR A 8 -20.35 -12.26 31.67
N SER A 9 -20.39 -13.56 31.97
CA SER A 9 -19.45 -14.54 31.39
C SER A 9 -19.49 -14.53 29.85
N ASP A 10 -20.64 -14.23 29.25
CA ASP A 10 -20.82 -14.14 27.81
C ASP A 10 -20.07 -12.96 27.21
N ASP A 11 -20.04 -11.82 27.90
CA ASP A 11 -19.29 -10.62 27.47
C ASP A 11 -17.77 -10.90 27.47
N ASN A 12 -17.28 -11.58 28.50
CA ASN A 12 -15.87 -11.98 28.58
C ASN A 12 -15.51 -12.97 27.47
N GLN A 13 -16.40 -13.92 27.16
CA GLN A 13 -16.16 -14.87 26.08
C GLN A 13 -16.19 -14.19 24.70
N LYS A 14 -17.06 -13.20 24.51
CA LYS A 14 -17.11 -12.37 23.30
C LYS A 14 -15.81 -11.59 23.11
N LEU A 15 -15.36 -10.87 24.14
CA LEU A 15 -14.09 -10.12 24.10
C LEU A 15 -12.89 -11.03 23.82
N ALA A 16 -12.87 -12.25 24.40
CA ALA A 16 -11.81 -13.22 24.14
C ALA A 16 -11.78 -13.66 22.66
N LYS A 17 -12.94 -13.90 22.04
CA LYS A 17 -13.05 -14.27 20.61
C LYS A 17 -12.62 -13.10 19.71
N GLU A 18 -13.06 -11.89 20.02
CA GLU A 18 -12.72 -10.68 19.28
C GLU A 18 -11.21 -10.42 19.30
N ARG A 19 -10.59 -10.51 20.48
CA ARG A 19 -9.13 -10.39 20.63
C ARG A 19 -8.39 -11.49 19.88
N CYS A 20 -8.87 -12.73 19.96
CA CYS A 20 -8.29 -13.86 19.24
C CYS A 20 -8.25 -13.55 17.74
N TRP A 21 -9.40 -13.16 17.17
CA TRP A 21 -9.49 -12.82 15.75
C TRP A 21 -8.56 -11.68 15.34
N LEU A 22 -8.47 -10.62 16.14
CA LEU A 22 -7.59 -9.48 15.84
C LEU A 22 -6.12 -9.94 15.69
N ILE A 23 -5.68 -10.82 16.58
CA ILE A 23 -4.30 -11.33 16.64
C ILE A 23 -4.04 -12.34 15.52
N THR A 24 -4.97 -13.25 15.25
CA THR A 24 -4.76 -14.33 14.29
C THR A 24 -5.00 -13.92 12.84
N GLU A 25 -5.93 -12.99 12.60
CA GLU A 25 -6.41 -12.65 11.25
C GLU A 25 -6.48 -11.14 11.00
N GLY A 26 -6.83 -10.34 12.00
CA GLY A 26 -7.13 -8.91 11.85
C GLY A 26 -5.96 -8.12 11.26
N PHE A 27 -4.76 -8.25 11.84
CA PHE A 27 -3.56 -7.57 11.33
C PHE A 27 -3.18 -8.03 9.91
N GLY A 28 -3.29 -9.33 9.63
CA GLY A 28 -3.00 -9.87 8.31
C GLY A 28 -3.97 -9.34 7.25
N SER A 29 -5.26 -9.25 7.60
CA SER A 29 -6.31 -8.71 6.75
C SER A 29 -6.06 -7.21 6.48
N PHE A 30 -5.74 -6.43 7.51
CA PHE A 30 -5.37 -5.03 7.38
C PHE A 30 -4.19 -4.82 6.44
N LEU A 31 -3.08 -5.51 6.65
CA LEU A 31 -1.90 -5.42 5.79
C LEU A 31 -2.21 -5.83 4.34
N THR A 32 -3.07 -6.83 4.16
CA THR A 32 -3.50 -7.28 2.83
C THR A 32 -4.33 -6.20 2.12
N VAL A 33 -5.26 -5.54 2.81
CA VAL A 33 -6.05 -4.46 2.21
C VAL A 33 -5.17 -3.25 1.90
N VAL A 34 -4.31 -2.83 2.83
CA VAL A 34 -3.38 -1.71 2.62
C VAL A 34 -2.45 -1.98 1.45
N SER A 35 -1.79 -3.14 1.40
CA SER A 35 -0.86 -3.47 0.31
C SER A 35 -1.53 -3.57 -1.06
N ARG A 36 -2.85 -3.84 -1.10
CA ARG A 36 -3.64 -3.88 -2.34
C ARG A 36 -4.24 -2.55 -2.73
N SER A 37 -4.20 -1.54 -1.86
CA SER A 37 -4.75 -0.22 -2.12
C SER A 37 -4.01 0.47 -3.26
N GLU A 38 -4.73 1.29 -4.02
CA GLU A 38 -4.12 2.06 -5.11
C GLU A 38 -3.11 3.08 -4.58
N GLU A 39 -3.39 3.67 -3.42
CA GLU A 39 -2.49 4.58 -2.72
C GLU A 39 -1.13 3.92 -2.48
N PHE A 40 -1.11 2.73 -1.87
CA PHE A 40 0.12 2.02 -1.55
C PHE A 40 0.88 1.60 -2.83
N LYS A 41 0.17 1.04 -3.80
CA LYS A 41 0.77 0.60 -5.08
C LYS A 41 1.35 1.76 -5.87
N SER A 42 0.61 2.85 -5.98
CA SER A 42 1.05 4.04 -6.73
C SER A 42 2.30 4.65 -6.11
N SER A 43 2.34 4.79 -4.78
CA SER A 43 3.54 5.32 -4.12
C SER A 43 4.74 4.38 -4.26
N LEU A 44 4.53 3.06 -4.16
CA LEU A 44 5.60 2.07 -4.37
C LEU A 44 6.13 2.10 -5.81
N GLU A 45 5.24 2.22 -6.80
CA GLU A 45 5.63 2.34 -8.21
C GLU A 45 6.46 3.60 -8.45
N GLN A 46 6.09 4.73 -7.85
CA GLN A 46 6.84 5.98 -7.95
C GLN A 46 8.25 5.86 -7.37
N ILE A 47 8.39 5.21 -6.21
CA ILE A 47 9.71 4.91 -5.62
C ILE A 47 10.52 4.01 -6.55
N TYR A 48 9.91 2.94 -7.07
CA TYR A 48 10.58 2.01 -7.97
C TYR A 48 11.11 2.71 -9.23
N ARG A 49 10.30 3.55 -9.88
CA ARG A 49 10.73 4.34 -11.05
C ARG A 49 11.85 5.32 -10.68
N ALA A 50 11.75 6.01 -9.54
CA ALA A 50 12.81 6.91 -9.09
C ALA A 50 14.11 6.17 -8.75
N TYR A 51 14.02 4.94 -8.25
CA TYR A 51 15.17 4.08 -8.02
C TYR A 51 15.84 3.67 -9.33
N GLN A 52 15.05 3.32 -10.35
CA GLN A 52 15.57 3.05 -11.69
C GLN A 52 16.31 4.27 -12.23
N ASP A 53 15.77 5.49 -12.12
CA ASP A 53 16.44 6.72 -12.57
C ASP A 53 17.82 6.90 -11.89
N VAL A 54 17.91 6.66 -10.58
CA VAL A 54 19.19 6.70 -9.83
C VAL A 54 20.12 5.57 -10.26
N GLY A 55 19.58 4.37 -10.48
CA GLY A 55 20.31 3.20 -10.96
C GLY A 55 20.91 3.41 -12.35
N TYR A 56 20.15 4.00 -13.27
CA TYR A 56 20.62 4.41 -14.60
C TYR A 56 21.70 5.48 -14.50
N GLN A 57 21.56 6.45 -13.60
CA GLN A 57 22.68 7.35 -13.34
C GLN A 57 23.93 6.57 -12.93
N LEU A 58 23.82 5.52 -12.11
CA LEU A 58 24.93 4.72 -11.62
C LEU A 58 25.38 3.59 -12.57
N GLY A 59 24.68 3.38 -13.69
CA GLY A 59 24.84 2.22 -14.56
C GLY A 59 26.16 2.22 -15.33
N LEU A 60 27.04 1.25 -15.03
CA LEU A 60 28.30 1.06 -15.75
C LEU A 60 28.10 0.79 -17.25
N LYS A 61 27.08 0.02 -17.63
CA LYS A 61 26.88 -0.46 -19.02
C LYS A 61 26.61 0.67 -20.00
N ASP A 62 25.65 1.55 -19.68
CA ASP A 62 25.35 2.73 -20.49
C ASP A 62 26.48 3.76 -20.38
N GLY A 63 27.10 3.86 -19.19
CA GLY A 63 28.32 4.63 -18.99
C GLY A 63 29.43 4.26 -19.99
N TYR A 64 29.68 2.96 -20.23
CA TYR A 64 30.64 2.51 -21.23
C TYR A 64 30.22 2.85 -22.65
N ALA A 65 28.94 2.63 -23.01
CA ALA A 65 28.43 2.90 -24.35
C ALA A 65 28.54 4.38 -24.73
N TYR A 66 28.21 5.29 -23.81
CA TYR A 66 28.31 6.74 -24.04
C TYR A 66 29.73 7.27 -23.88
N SER A 67 30.55 6.73 -22.97
CA SER A 67 31.96 7.10 -22.86
C SER A 67 32.73 6.74 -24.14
N ALA A 68 32.41 5.61 -24.77
CA ALA A 68 33.00 5.23 -26.07
C ALA A 68 32.64 6.22 -27.20
N GLN A 69 31.55 6.97 -27.05
CA GLN A 69 31.14 8.06 -27.96
C GLN A 69 31.73 9.42 -27.55
N GLY A 70 32.58 9.46 -26.52
CA GLY A 70 33.20 10.68 -26.00
C GLY A 70 32.27 11.56 -25.16
N LEU A 71 31.07 11.09 -24.81
CA LEU A 71 30.10 11.85 -24.02
C LEU A 71 30.39 11.72 -22.52
N GLY A 72 30.41 12.87 -21.84
CA GLY A 72 30.44 12.91 -20.39
C GLY A 72 29.11 12.44 -19.79
N ARG A 73 29.12 11.88 -18.58
CA ARG A 73 27.90 11.38 -17.91
C ARG A 73 26.75 12.40 -17.88
N LYS A 74 27.03 13.69 -17.68
CA LYS A 74 26.03 14.77 -17.65
C LYS A 74 25.45 15.13 -19.02
N GLU A 75 26.13 14.73 -20.08
CA GLU A 75 25.76 15.00 -21.48
C GLU A 75 24.92 13.85 -22.06
N THR A 76 24.78 12.75 -21.31
CA THR A 76 23.93 11.63 -21.73
C THR A 76 22.45 11.97 -21.58
N PRO A 77 21.58 11.56 -22.54
CA PRO A 77 20.14 11.82 -22.48
C PRO A 77 19.45 11.22 -21.24
N LEU A 78 20.06 10.20 -20.64
CA LEU A 78 19.54 9.47 -19.48
C LEU A 78 19.96 10.09 -18.14
N TYR A 79 20.80 11.13 -18.14
CA TYR A 79 21.23 11.78 -16.91
C TYR A 79 20.14 12.68 -16.34
N ASN A 80 19.64 12.33 -15.15
CA ASN A 80 18.71 13.15 -14.39
C ASN A 80 19.34 13.69 -13.10
N SER A 81 19.88 14.91 -13.12
CA SER A 81 20.54 15.54 -11.95
C SER A 81 19.69 15.58 -10.68
N ASN A 82 18.36 15.48 -10.80
CA ASN A 82 17.42 15.52 -9.69
C ASN A 82 17.00 14.14 -9.18
N ALA A 83 17.43 13.03 -9.79
CA ALA A 83 16.95 11.68 -9.47
C ALA A 83 17.13 11.31 -7.99
N LYS A 84 18.31 11.57 -7.42
CA LYS A 84 18.57 11.31 -5.97
C LYS A 84 17.68 12.14 -5.06
N LYS A 85 17.50 13.43 -5.37
CA LYS A 85 16.64 14.34 -4.59
C LYS A 85 15.18 13.90 -4.67
N ARG A 86 14.73 13.48 -5.86
CA ARG A 86 13.38 12.92 -6.08
C ARG A 86 13.18 11.64 -5.28
N LEU A 87 14.12 10.69 -5.34
CA LEU A 87 14.03 9.44 -4.58
C LEU A 87 13.94 9.70 -3.07
N SER A 88 14.82 10.55 -2.52
CA SER A 88 14.79 10.90 -1.09
C SER A 88 13.49 11.59 -0.67
N LYS A 89 12.90 12.43 -1.53
CA LYS A 89 11.59 13.04 -1.28
C LYS A 89 10.49 11.98 -1.23
N LEU A 90 10.43 11.10 -2.23
CA LEU A 90 9.40 10.05 -2.32
C LEU A 90 9.50 9.04 -1.16
N ASP A 91 10.71 8.68 -0.76
CA ASP A 91 10.94 7.78 0.38
C ASP A 91 10.40 8.39 1.69
N LYS A 92 10.66 9.69 1.90
CA LYS A 92 10.13 10.43 3.04
C LYS A 92 8.60 10.53 3.00
N GLU A 93 8.01 10.81 1.84
CA GLU A 93 6.56 10.89 1.67
C GLU A 93 5.89 9.53 1.91
N PHE A 94 6.48 8.45 1.40
CA PHE A 94 5.97 7.10 1.59
C PHE A 94 5.99 6.67 3.06
N GLY A 95 7.06 6.96 3.79
CA GLY A 95 7.14 6.66 5.23
C GLY A 95 6.31 7.58 6.11
N GLY A 96 5.93 8.76 5.62
CA GLY A 96 5.17 9.77 6.37
C GLY A 96 3.66 9.71 6.17
N ASN A 97 3.19 9.03 5.12
CA ASN A 97 1.76 8.96 4.81
C ASN A 97 1.07 7.86 5.60
N THR A 98 0.04 8.24 6.35
CA THR A 98 -0.88 7.31 7.00
C THR A 98 -1.85 6.78 5.93
N PRO A 99 -1.96 5.46 5.72
CA PRO A 99 -2.91 4.93 4.75
C PRO A 99 -4.35 5.36 5.09
N ALA A 100 -5.15 5.74 4.09
CA ALA A 100 -6.52 6.23 4.32
C ALA A 100 -7.41 5.26 5.12
N LEU A 101 -7.15 3.95 5.01
CA LEU A 101 -7.83 2.93 5.82
C LEU A 101 -7.53 3.09 7.31
N LEU A 102 -6.28 3.38 7.67
CA LEU A 102 -5.87 3.59 9.05
C LEU A 102 -6.47 4.89 9.61
N GLU A 103 -6.53 5.96 8.81
CA GLU A 103 -7.20 7.20 9.20
C GLU A 103 -8.67 6.96 9.57
N LYS A 104 -9.42 6.22 8.73
CA LYS A 104 -10.82 5.86 9.01
C LYS A 104 -11.00 5.07 10.31
N ILE A 105 -10.04 4.22 10.66
CA ILE A 105 -10.06 3.46 11.92
C ILE A 105 -9.79 4.40 13.10
N LEU A 106 -8.82 5.31 12.97
CA LEU A 106 -8.46 6.28 14.00
C LEU A 106 -9.60 7.29 14.28
N GLU A 107 -10.38 7.67 13.27
CA GLU A 107 -11.55 8.52 13.41
C GLU A 107 -12.70 7.85 14.19
N ARG A 108 -12.72 6.51 14.26
CA ARG A 108 -13.79 5.72 14.87
C ARG A 108 -13.24 4.70 15.87
N PRO A 109 -12.66 5.13 17.00
CA PRO A 109 -12.00 4.24 17.96
C PRO A 109 -12.96 3.27 18.68
N LEU A 110 -14.27 3.55 18.66
CA LEU A 110 -15.32 2.69 19.24
C LEU A 110 -16.02 1.81 18.18
N MET A 111 -15.41 1.62 17.02
CA MET A 111 -15.92 0.73 15.98
C MET A 111 -16.00 -0.71 16.49
N SER A 112 -17.09 -1.39 16.17
CA SER A 112 -17.25 -2.81 16.48
C SER A 112 -16.31 -3.69 15.63
N ILE A 113 -16.00 -4.88 16.12
CA ILE A 113 -15.18 -5.84 15.35
C ILE A 113 -15.83 -6.24 14.04
N ASP A 114 -17.16 -6.31 13.98
CA ASP A 114 -17.88 -6.64 12.75
C ASP A 114 -17.79 -5.51 11.71
N GLU A 115 -17.87 -4.25 12.14
CA GLU A 115 -17.60 -3.10 11.27
C GLU A 115 -16.14 -3.09 10.79
N LEU A 116 -15.18 -3.40 11.67
CA LEU A 116 -13.77 -3.50 11.28
C LEU A 116 -13.56 -4.61 10.25
N LYS A 117 -14.16 -5.79 10.46
CA LYS A 117 -14.14 -6.89 9.49
C LYS A 117 -14.72 -6.47 8.14
N ALA A 118 -15.84 -5.75 8.13
CA ALA A 118 -16.45 -5.26 6.90
C ALA A 118 -15.51 -4.33 6.13
N LEU A 119 -14.78 -3.45 6.82
CA LEU A 119 -13.78 -2.58 6.20
C LEU A 119 -12.56 -3.34 5.65
N LEU A 120 -12.18 -4.44 6.32
CA LEU A 120 -11.05 -5.27 5.94
C LEU A 120 -11.40 -6.37 4.92
N THR A 121 -12.67 -6.55 4.63
CA THR A 121 -13.11 -7.50 3.60
C THR A 121 -12.91 -6.86 2.24
N PRO A 122 -12.04 -7.41 1.37
CA PRO A 122 -11.87 -6.87 0.03
C PRO A 122 -13.21 -6.95 -0.70
N ALA A 123 -13.61 -5.85 -1.35
CA ALA A 123 -14.67 -5.91 -2.34
C ALA A 123 -14.28 -7.01 -3.35
N GLY A 124 -15.12 -8.04 -3.49
CA GLY A 124 -14.88 -9.12 -4.43
C GLY A 124 -14.58 -8.56 -5.83
N PRO A 125 -13.88 -9.31 -6.70
CA PRO A 125 -13.64 -8.86 -8.06
C PRO A 125 -14.98 -8.48 -8.67
N SER A 126 -15.13 -7.19 -9.02
CA SER A 126 -16.26 -6.74 -9.80
C SER A 126 -16.27 -7.58 -11.07
N SER A 127 -17.28 -8.43 -11.21
CA SER A 127 -17.43 -9.33 -12.36
C SER A 127 -17.18 -8.53 -13.65
N PRO A 128 -16.39 -9.05 -14.59
CA PRO A 128 -16.18 -8.38 -15.86
C PRO A 128 -17.56 -8.18 -16.50
N LYS A 129 -17.83 -6.93 -16.88
CA LYS A 129 -19.03 -6.53 -17.60
C LYS A 129 -19.15 -7.44 -18.82
N SER A 130 -20.10 -8.37 -18.80
CA SER A 130 -20.37 -9.26 -19.91
C SER A 130 -20.54 -8.40 -21.16
N LEU A 131 -19.63 -8.57 -22.13
CA LEU A 131 -19.85 -8.09 -23.49
C LEU A 131 -20.99 -8.95 -24.04
N SER A 132 -22.22 -8.51 -23.79
CA SER A 132 -23.38 -8.97 -24.55
C SER A 132 -23.16 -8.50 -25.98
N GLY A 133 -22.97 -9.48 -26.86
CA GLY A 133 -22.75 -9.25 -28.27
C GLY A 133 -23.87 -8.46 -28.91
N ASP A 134 -23.50 -7.74 -29.96
CA ASP A 134 -24.42 -7.29 -30.99
C ASP A 134 -23.79 -7.74 -32.32
N ASP A 135 -23.91 -9.04 -32.58
CA ASP A 135 -23.90 -9.57 -33.94
C ASP A 135 -25.37 -9.56 -34.38
N SER A 136 -25.74 -8.63 -35.25
CA SER A 136 -26.89 -8.78 -36.16
C SER A 136 -26.79 -7.78 -37.32
N GLN A 137 -26.34 -8.36 -38.45
CA GLN A 137 -26.68 -8.09 -39.86
C GLN A 137 -26.65 -6.66 -40.43
#